data_AF-W7FAU1-F1
#
_entry.id   AF-W7FAU1-F1
#
_cell.length_a   1.000
_cell.length_b   1.000
_cell.length_c   1.000
_cell.angle_alpha   90.00
_cell.angle_beta   90.00
_cell.angle_gamma   90.00
#
_symmetry.space_group_name_H-M   'P 1'
#
loop_
_entity.id
_entity.type
_entity.pdbx_description
1 polymer ?
#
loop_
_entity_poly.entity_id
_entity_poly.type
_entity_poly.pdbx_seq_one_letter_code
_entity_poly.pdbx_strand_id
1 'polypeptide(L)'
;MIKFSVLSFLTTLFLVVLKFHVVKNVKNKSCFLNTFGVSPIVTKLFPKYIDKSINRKVPITCKKSKIITFLNNNIYEDAYDRIMNKLDLLIKESYDITDHINTFKGFLRKYLYEIKKHKSCSSQDFLNNFLIYIDTFKKYQNYEFPNIHRYDQTLYEWSLKFWSELIDKKNSKFLGISNIKKIEEWRDKGHNIIIFSNHHIEADANIIKYFFHIQDSEQISRNIIFIGGHKIRVDPLSRPFSVTANLLCIYSKKYIENPPHLKEEKTLFNHKSLNVLRNLLNKGKQIIWLAPSGGRDRKGADGKIHISPFDPKIIQTFNVFAKRSKVKTHFIGLALNTYNICPPPNTIDVDEIEKERTCNYSPVYLNLGQDIFDLYPNMDEGQITTYLYNYVNQLYKQIS
;
A
#
# COMPACT_ATOMS: atom_id res chain seq x y z
N MET A 1 -29.13 26.28 -58.86
CA MET A 1 -28.19 25.27 -59.40
C MET A 1 -26.82 25.67 -58.88
N ILE A 2 -26.11 24.94 -58.01
CA ILE A 2 -25.80 23.51 -57.98
C ILE A 2 -25.84 23.02 -56.51
N LYS A 3 -26.29 21.78 -56.35
CA LYS A 3 -26.57 21.06 -55.10
C LYS A 3 -25.28 20.68 -54.35
N PHE A 4 -25.19 21.00 -53.06
CA PHE A 4 -24.24 20.36 -52.14
C PHE A 4 -24.78 18.98 -51.75
N SER A 5 -24.08 17.90 -52.14
CA SER A 5 -24.49 16.53 -51.81
C SER A 5 -24.09 16.16 -50.38
N VAL A 6 -25.08 15.80 -49.57
CA VAL A 6 -25.06 15.40 -48.15
C VAL A 6 -24.35 14.05 -47.89
N LEU A 7 -23.57 13.53 -48.85
CA LEU A 7 -23.04 12.16 -48.79
C LEU A 7 -21.63 12.03 -48.16
N SER A 8 -21.00 13.12 -47.72
CA SER A 8 -19.67 13.09 -47.08
C SER A 8 -19.70 13.18 -45.55
N PHE A 9 -20.86 13.37 -44.93
CA PHE A 9 -21.00 13.50 -43.46
C PHE A 9 -21.52 12.22 -42.78
N LEU A 10 -22.20 11.34 -43.53
CA LEU A 10 -22.75 10.08 -42.99
C LEU A 10 -21.70 8.97 -42.84
N THR A 11 -20.63 8.99 -43.63
CA THR A 11 -19.55 7.99 -43.57
C THR A 11 -18.60 8.22 -42.39
N THR A 12 -18.40 9.47 -41.97
CA THR A 12 -17.56 9.81 -40.82
C THR A 12 -18.29 9.60 -39.49
N LEU A 13 -19.63 9.70 -39.46
CA LEU A 13 -20.44 9.45 -38.26
C LEU A 13 -20.62 7.95 -37.97
N PHE A 14 -20.59 7.08 -39.00
CA PHE A 14 -20.71 5.63 -38.84
C PHE A 14 -19.45 4.97 -38.23
N LEU A 15 -18.27 5.57 -38.40
CA LEU A 15 -17.01 5.08 -37.80
C LEU A 15 -16.83 5.47 -36.34
N VAL A 16 -17.54 6.50 -35.85
CA VAL A 16 -17.46 6.96 -34.46
C VAL A 16 -18.50 6.26 -33.56
N VAL A 17 -19.58 5.73 -34.14
CA VAL A 17 -20.62 5.01 -33.38
C VAL A 17 -20.33 3.50 -33.20
N LEU A 18 -19.35 2.93 -33.93
CA LEU A 18 -19.03 1.49 -33.88
C LEU A 18 -17.86 1.09 -32.95
N LYS A 19 -17.39 1.99 -32.08
CA LYS A 19 -16.38 1.65 -31.04
C LYS A 19 -16.90 1.67 -29.60
N PHE A 20 -18.22 1.66 -29.44
CA PHE A 20 -18.90 1.30 -28.19
C PHE A 20 -19.90 0.18 -28.49
N HIS A 21 -19.92 -0.85 -27.64
CA HIS A 21 -20.79 -2.05 -27.67
C HIS A 21 -20.38 -3.26 -28.53
N VAL A 22 -19.29 -3.93 -28.13
CA VAL A 22 -19.30 -5.41 -28.04
C VAL A 22 -18.85 -5.82 -26.65
N VAL A 23 -19.81 -5.88 -25.74
CA VAL A 23 -19.75 -6.70 -24.53
C VAL A 23 -20.61 -7.92 -24.80
N LYS A 24 -20.00 -9.12 -24.90
CA LYS A 24 -20.64 -10.36 -24.44
C LYS A 24 -19.65 -11.53 -24.32
N ASN A 25 -19.50 -11.97 -23.07
CA ASN A 25 -19.54 -13.36 -22.62
C ASN A 25 -18.82 -14.43 -23.44
N VAL A 26 -17.73 -14.96 -22.89
CA VAL A 26 -17.46 -16.40 -22.92
C VAL A 26 -17.05 -16.89 -21.52
N LYS A 27 -17.90 -17.75 -20.95
CA LYS A 27 -17.66 -18.56 -19.75
C LYS A 27 -16.68 -19.71 -20.09
N ASN A 28 -15.79 -20.00 -19.14
CA ASN A 28 -15.15 -21.31 -18.82
C ASN A 28 -14.50 -22.15 -19.95
N LYS A 29 -13.18 -22.36 -19.84
CA LYS A 29 -12.59 -23.60 -19.27
C LYS A 29 -11.07 -23.49 -19.17
N SER A 30 -10.50 -23.99 -18.08
CA SER A 30 -9.07 -24.20 -17.87
C SER A 30 -8.56 -25.34 -18.76
N CYS A 31 -7.31 -25.23 -19.22
CA CYS A 31 -6.49 -26.39 -19.55
C CYS A 31 -5.01 -26.05 -19.32
N PHE A 32 -4.37 -26.92 -18.54
CA PHE A 32 -2.95 -26.98 -18.25
C PHE A 32 -2.11 -27.09 -19.52
N LEU A 33 -0.94 -26.44 -19.55
CA LEU A 33 0.15 -26.79 -20.47
C LEU A 33 1.26 -27.45 -19.67
N ASN A 34 1.20 -28.79 -19.66
CA ASN A 34 2.33 -29.64 -19.34
C ASN A 34 3.31 -29.71 -20.52
N THR A 35 4.54 -29.97 -20.15
CA THR A 35 5.76 -30.09 -20.95
C THR A 35 5.81 -31.31 -21.88
N PHE A 36 6.78 -31.24 -22.80
CA PHE A 36 7.38 -32.30 -23.64
C PHE A 36 6.67 -32.72 -24.94
N GLY A 37 7.44 -32.68 -26.03
CA GLY A 37 7.09 -33.32 -27.30
C GLY A 37 7.87 -32.75 -28.49
N VAL A 38 9.14 -33.13 -28.63
CA VAL A 38 9.88 -32.98 -29.89
C VAL A 38 9.22 -33.88 -30.93
N SER A 39 8.73 -33.30 -32.04
CA SER A 39 8.27 -34.07 -33.20
C SER A 39 9.32 -34.02 -34.31
N PRO A 40 9.76 -35.17 -34.85
CA PRO A 40 10.64 -35.25 -36.02
C PRO A 40 9.80 -35.21 -37.30
N ILE A 41 10.30 -34.61 -38.39
CA ILE A 41 10.02 -35.04 -39.78
C ILE A 41 10.95 -34.28 -40.76
N VAL A 42 11.81 -35.10 -41.40
CA VAL A 42 12.23 -35.06 -42.81
C VAL A 42 13.25 -34.00 -43.26
N THR A 43 14.52 -34.42 -43.09
CA THR A 43 15.58 -34.48 -44.10
C THR A 43 15.29 -33.99 -45.53
N LYS A 44 16.08 -33.02 -46.00
CA LYS A 44 16.92 -33.11 -47.22
C LYS A 44 17.63 -31.77 -47.44
N LEU A 45 18.97 -31.78 -47.37
CA LEU A 45 19.89 -31.21 -48.36
C LEU A 45 21.31 -31.13 -47.74
N PHE A 46 22.27 -31.66 -48.50
CA PHE A 46 23.74 -31.69 -48.34
C PHE A 46 24.38 -32.93 -47.67
N PRO A 47 25.20 -33.70 -48.45
CA PRO A 47 25.83 -34.93 -47.99
C PRO A 47 27.25 -34.71 -47.45
N LYS A 48 27.66 -35.63 -46.58
CA LYS A 48 29.05 -36.07 -46.30
C LYS A 48 30.01 -34.99 -45.76
N TYR A 49 30.33 -35.07 -44.46
CA TYR A 49 31.67 -35.46 -44.00
C TYR A 49 31.54 -35.85 -42.51
N ILE A 50 31.64 -37.15 -42.24
CA ILE A 50 31.87 -37.70 -40.90
C ILE A 50 33.39 -37.72 -40.76
N ASP A 51 33.93 -36.90 -39.87
CA ASP A 51 35.22 -37.20 -39.26
C ASP A 51 35.00 -37.53 -37.78
N LYS A 52 35.29 -38.79 -37.45
CA LYS A 52 35.30 -39.33 -36.09
C LYS A 52 36.70 -39.10 -35.55
N SER A 53 36.91 -38.06 -34.75
CA SER A 53 38.05 -38.05 -33.86
C SER A 53 37.82 -37.22 -32.59
N ILE A 54 38.18 -37.84 -31.47
CA ILE A 54 38.52 -37.25 -30.16
C ILE A 54 37.35 -37.03 -29.18
N ASN A 55 37.06 -38.11 -28.47
CA ASN A 55 36.69 -38.10 -27.06
C ASN A 55 37.70 -37.27 -26.24
N ARG A 56 37.31 -36.07 -25.80
CA ARG A 56 37.88 -35.44 -24.60
C ARG A 56 36.75 -34.94 -23.71
N LYS A 57 36.49 -35.70 -22.64
CA LYS A 57 35.74 -35.21 -21.47
C LYS A 57 36.55 -34.09 -20.83
N VAL A 58 36.20 -32.84 -21.12
CA VAL A 58 36.64 -31.70 -20.32
C VAL A 58 35.60 -31.52 -19.20
N PRO A 59 35.99 -31.42 -17.91
CA PRO A 59 35.04 -31.16 -16.85
C PRO A 59 34.51 -29.73 -16.98
N ILE A 60 33.25 -29.56 -17.36
CA ILE A 60 32.55 -28.27 -17.25
C ILE A 60 32.09 -28.13 -15.79
N THR A 61 33.02 -27.76 -14.92
CA THR A 61 32.69 -27.28 -13.59
C THR A 61 32.85 -25.76 -13.56
N CYS A 62 31.76 -25.07 -13.19
CA CYS A 62 31.71 -23.65 -12.79
C CYS A 62 31.62 -22.57 -13.90
N LYS A 63 30.51 -22.48 -14.65
CA LYS A 63 30.08 -21.22 -15.35
C LYS A 63 28.56 -20.96 -15.42
N LYS A 64 27.69 -21.95 -15.15
CA LYS A 64 26.22 -21.77 -15.24
C LYS A 64 25.66 -20.73 -14.26
N SER A 65 26.15 -20.69 -13.01
CA SER A 65 25.66 -19.73 -12.02
C SER A 65 25.96 -18.29 -12.44
N LYS A 66 27.21 -17.97 -12.82
CA LYS A 66 27.61 -16.62 -13.26
C LYS A 66 26.87 -16.12 -14.50
N ILE A 67 26.63 -17.00 -15.49
CA ILE A 67 25.89 -16.63 -16.72
C ILE A 67 24.42 -16.34 -16.41
N ILE A 68 23.77 -17.15 -15.58
CA ILE A 68 22.38 -16.92 -15.17
C ILE A 68 22.26 -15.64 -14.34
N THR A 69 23.21 -15.37 -13.43
CA THR A 69 23.23 -14.11 -12.67
C THR A 69 23.46 -12.90 -13.58
N PHE A 70 24.32 -13.01 -14.60
CA PHE A 70 24.58 -11.96 -15.58
C PHE A 70 23.35 -11.66 -16.45
N LEU A 71 22.71 -12.70 -16.99
CA LEU A 71 21.47 -12.57 -17.77
C LEU A 71 20.34 -11.97 -16.93
N ASN A 72 20.14 -12.42 -15.70
CA ASN A 72 19.13 -11.86 -14.79
C ASN A 72 19.41 -10.40 -14.41
N ASN A 73 20.69 -10.04 -14.21
CA ASN A 73 21.06 -8.66 -13.93
C ASN A 73 20.71 -7.74 -15.11
N ASN A 74 20.98 -8.15 -16.34
CA ASN A 74 20.64 -7.35 -17.53
C ASN A 74 19.14 -7.08 -17.63
N ILE A 75 18.27 -8.05 -17.30
CA ILE A 75 16.81 -7.86 -17.40
C ILE A 75 16.29 -6.85 -16.34
N TYR A 76 16.89 -6.82 -15.15
CA TYR A 76 16.54 -5.83 -14.13
C TYR A 76 16.98 -4.41 -14.51
N GLU A 77 18.16 -4.26 -15.10
CA GLU A 77 18.62 -2.97 -15.62
C GLU A 77 17.71 -2.51 -16.79
N ASP A 78 17.35 -3.40 -17.72
CA ASP A 78 16.41 -3.07 -18.80
C ASP A 78 15.05 -2.60 -18.27
N ALA A 79 14.53 -3.25 -17.23
CA ALA A 79 13.30 -2.84 -16.55
C ALA A 79 13.46 -1.46 -15.90
N TYR A 80 14.57 -1.23 -15.20
CA TYR A 80 14.89 0.04 -14.57
C TYR A 80 14.98 1.18 -15.60
N ASP A 81 15.70 0.98 -16.70
CA ASP A 81 15.85 1.97 -17.76
C ASP A 81 14.51 2.34 -18.40
N ARG A 82 13.62 1.36 -18.60
CA ARG A 82 12.26 1.61 -19.08
C ARG A 82 11.45 2.47 -18.11
N ILE A 83 11.56 2.23 -16.80
CA ILE A 83 10.90 3.04 -15.77
C ILE A 83 11.50 4.45 -15.77
N MET A 84 12.83 4.58 -15.81
CA MET A 84 13.54 5.86 -15.81
C MET A 84 13.15 6.71 -17.01
N ASN A 85 13.09 6.13 -18.22
CA ASN A 85 12.64 6.82 -19.42
C ASN A 85 11.21 7.37 -19.27
N LYS A 86 10.30 6.63 -18.62
CA LYS A 86 8.93 7.10 -18.35
C LYS A 86 8.90 8.24 -17.32
N LEU A 87 9.73 8.18 -16.29
CA LEU A 87 9.88 9.27 -15.32
C LEU A 87 10.49 10.53 -15.95
N ASP A 88 11.45 10.39 -16.87
CA ASP A 88 12.04 11.52 -17.59
C ASP A 88 11.05 12.19 -18.54
N LEU A 89 10.18 11.42 -19.19
CA LEU A 89 9.07 11.97 -19.97
C LEU A 89 8.08 12.74 -19.08
N LEU A 90 7.77 12.22 -17.90
CA LEU A 90 6.94 12.91 -16.91
C LEU A 90 7.49 14.28 -16.50
N ILE A 91 8.81 14.38 -16.24
CA ILE A 91 9.46 15.65 -15.90
C ILE A 91 9.33 16.66 -17.05
N LYS A 92 9.47 16.20 -18.31
CA LYS A 92 9.33 17.06 -19.50
C LYS A 92 7.90 17.57 -19.69
N GLU A 93 6.90 16.81 -19.25
CA GLU A 93 5.48 17.20 -19.33
C GLU A 93 5.10 18.26 -18.28
N SER A 94 5.81 18.34 -17.14
CA SER A 94 5.51 19.28 -16.06
C SER A 94 6.74 19.56 -15.19
N TYR A 95 7.28 20.78 -15.26
CA TYR A 95 8.47 21.16 -14.46
C TYR A 95 8.21 21.16 -12.94
N ASP A 96 6.98 21.45 -12.52
CA ASP A 96 6.60 21.59 -11.09
C ASP A 96 6.69 20.28 -10.28
N ILE A 97 6.84 19.13 -10.94
CA ILE A 97 6.99 17.82 -10.27
C ILE A 97 8.44 17.32 -10.25
N THR A 98 9.39 18.07 -10.81
CA THR A 98 10.77 17.62 -11.04
C THR A 98 11.43 17.12 -9.76
N ASP A 99 11.37 17.89 -8.67
CA ASP A 99 11.98 17.53 -7.39
C ASP A 99 11.36 16.28 -6.80
N HIS A 100 10.03 16.15 -6.86
CA HIS A 100 9.34 14.95 -6.41
C HIS A 100 9.77 13.71 -7.21
N ILE A 101 9.83 13.81 -8.54
CA ILE A 101 10.27 12.68 -9.36
C ILE A 101 11.74 12.35 -9.08
N ASN A 102 12.60 13.33 -8.82
CA ASN A 102 14.00 13.08 -8.44
C ASN A 102 14.12 12.35 -7.09
N THR A 103 13.36 12.75 -6.07
CA THR A 103 13.25 11.99 -4.81
C THR A 103 12.77 10.55 -5.06
N PHE A 104 11.76 10.38 -5.92
CA PHE A 104 11.23 9.06 -6.24
C PHE A 104 12.23 8.17 -6.98
N LYS A 105 13.06 8.73 -7.87
CA LYS A 105 14.17 8.01 -8.52
C LYS A 105 15.16 7.46 -7.49
N GLY A 106 15.42 8.21 -6.41
CA GLY A 106 16.23 7.74 -5.28
C GLY A 106 15.62 6.52 -4.60
N PHE A 107 14.33 6.58 -4.29
CA PHE A 107 13.57 5.46 -3.74
C PHE A 107 13.58 4.23 -4.67
N LEU A 108 13.31 4.42 -5.98
CA LEU A 108 13.31 3.37 -6.99
C LEU A 108 14.65 2.63 -7.05
N ARG A 109 15.78 3.35 -6.98
CA ARG A 109 17.12 2.73 -6.95
C ARG A 109 17.32 1.85 -5.73
N LYS A 110 16.88 2.31 -4.55
CA LYS A 110 16.96 1.53 -3.30
C LYS A 110 16.04 0.31 -3.37
N TYR A 111 14.84 0.48 -3.88
CA TYR A 111 13.89 -0.62 -4.10
C TYR A 111 14.49 -1.69 -5.01
N LEU A 112 15.03 -1.29 -6.17
CA LEU A 112 15.70 -2.19 -7.11
C LEU A 112 16.84 -2.98 -6.45
N TYR A 113 17.67 -2.30 -5.65
CA TYR A 113 18.77 -2.92 -4.95
C TYR A 113 18.27 -4.03 -4.00
N GLU A 114 17.25 -3.74 -3.19
CA GLU A 114 16.69 -4.67 -2.22
C GLU A 114 16.04 -5.89 -2.89
N ILE A 115 15.22 -5.68 -3.94
CA ILE A 115 14.59 -6.80 -4.65
C ILE A 115 15.61 -7.67 -5.40
N LYS A 116 16.70 -7.10 -5.94
CA LYS A 116 17.76 -7.88 -6.61
C LYS A 116 18.55 -8.70 -5.59
N LYS A 117 18.91 -8.08 -4.47
CA LYS A 117 19.66 -8.71 -3.38
C LYS A 117 18.88 -9.87 -2.77
N HIS A 118 17.58 -9.68 -2.53
CA HIS A 118 16.73 -10.66 -1.86
C HIS A 118 15.91 -11.54 -2.81
N LYS A 119 15.92 -11.25 -4.12
CA LYS A 119 15.15 -11.93 -5.16
C LYS A 119 13.67 -12.03 -4.81
N SER A 120 13.11 -10.96 -4.26
CA SER A 120 11.76 -10.95 -3.70
C SER A 120 10.65 -10.85 -4.76
N CYS A 121 10.98 -10.41 -5.98
CA CYS A 121 10.09 -10.41 -7.14
C CYS A 121 10.84 -10.74 -8.43
N SER A 122 10.14 -10.75 -9.57
CA SER A 122 10.75 -10.84 -10.89
C SER A 122 11.00 -9.45 -11.48
N SER A 123 11.87 -9.33 -12.47
CA SER A 123 12.10 -8.07 -13.19
C SER A 123 10.84 -7.55 -13.89
N GLN A 124 9.97 -8.46 -14.36
CA GLN A 124 8.69 -8.10 -14.96
C GLN A 124 7.70 -7.57 -13.92
N ASP A 125 7.67 -8.14 -12.72
CA ASP A 125 6.84 -7.65 -11.62
C ASP A 125 7.30 -6.28 -11.15
N PHE A 126 8.61 -6.10 -10.98
CA PHE A 126 9.22 -4.80 -10.69
C PHE A 126 8.83 -3.76 -11.73
N LEU A 127 8.99 -4.06 -13.02
CA LEU A 127 8.57 -3.17 -14.10
C LEU A 127 7.09 -2.81 -13.99
N ASN A 128 6.22 -3.80 -13.88
CA ASN A 128 4.77 -3.60 -13.83
C ASN A 128 4.35 -2.75 -12.63
N ASN A 129 4.93 -3.01 -11.46
CA ASN A 129 4.63 -2.28 -10.23
C ASN A 129 4.92 -0.78 -10.36
N PHE A 130 6.04 -0.42 -10.98
CA PHE A 130 6.40 0.99 -11.16
C PHE A 130 5.70 1.65 -12.35
N LEU A 131 5.33 0.92 -13.40
CA LEU A 131 4.47 1.46 -14.44
C LEU A 131 3.08 1.80 -13.89
N ILE A 132 2.48 0.91 -13.09
CA ILE A 132 1.20 1.19 -12.40
C ILE A 132 1.36 2.37 -11.45
N TYR A 133 2.47 2.49 -10.72
CA TYR A 133 2.75 3.67 -9.90
C TYR A 133 2.72 4.96 -10.72
N ILE A 134 3.42 4.99 -11.86
CA ILE A 134 3.52 6.15 -12.74
C ILE A 134 2.13 6.53 -13.30
N ASP A 135 1.36 5.55 -13.75
CA ASP A 135 0.00 5.78 -14.27
C ASP A 135 -0.93 6.29 -13.16
N THR A 136 -0.80 5.74 -11.94
CA THR A 136 -1.54 6.20 -10.76
C THR A 136 -1.14 7.62 -10.36
N PHE A 137 0.15 7.93 -10.37
CA PHE A 137 0.68 9.27 -10.12
C PHE A 137 0.07 10.27 -11.09
N LYS A 138 0.10 10.00 -12.40
CA LYS A 138 -0.54 10.84 -13.43
C LYS A 138 -2.05 11.02 -13.17
N LYS A 139 -2.76 9.93 -12.91
CA LYS A 139 -4.21 9.92 -12.67
C LYS A 139 -4.62 10.77 -11.46
N TYR A 140 -3.82 10.73 -10.39
CA TYR A 140 -4.15 11.35 -9.11
C TYR A 140 -3.31 12.59 -8.77
N GLN A 141 -2.53 13.14 -9.70
CA GLN A 141 -1.62 14.27 -9.45
C GLN A 141 -2.31 15.52 -8.86
N ASN A 142 -3.60 15.73 -9.19
CA ASN A 142 -4.39 16.86 -8.71
C ASN A 142 -5.59 16.39 -7.87
N TYR A 143 -5.54 15.17 -7.33
CA TYR A 143 -6.65 14.62 -6.58
C TYR A 143 -6.75 15.25 -5.19
N GLU A 144 -7.86 15.92 -4.94
CA GLU A 144 -8.22 16.45 -3.63
C GLU A 144 -8.99 15.40 -2.84
N PHE A 145 -8.44 15.02 -1.69
CA PHE A 145 -9.10 14.05 -0.83
C PHE A 145 -10.31 14.67 -0.12
N PRO A 146 -11.52 14.11 -0.28
CA PRO A 146 -12.68 14.52 0.51
C PRO A 146 -12.52 14.11 1.98
N ASN A 147 -13.44 14.54 2.84
CA ASN A 147 -13.48 14.14 4.26
C ASN A 147 -13.48 12.61 4.45
N ILE A 148 -14.15 11.88 3.54
CA ILE A 148 -14.03 10.42 3.43
C ILE A 148 -13.75 9.99 2.00
N HIS A 149 -12.62 9.33 1.81
CA HIS A 149 -12.20 8.75 0.56
C HIS A 149 -12.45 7.24 0.55
N ARG A 150 -13.00 6.74 -0.57
CA ARG A 150 -13.10 5.32 -0.86
C ARG A 150 -11.96 4.93 -1.79
N TYR A 151 -11.28 3.84 -1.44
CA TYR A 151 -10.15 3.38 -2.22
C TYR A 151 -10.49 3.11 -3.68
N ASP A 152 -9.52 3.31 -4.57
CA ASP A 152 -9.60 2.81 -5.94
C ASP A 152 -9.48 1.28 -5.93
N GLN A 153 -10.60 0.62 -6.24
CA GLN A 153 -10.69 -0.84 -6.25
C GLN A 153 -9.72 -1.49 -7.26
N THR A 154 -9.42 -0.80 -8.37
CA THR A 154 -8.51 -1.30 -9.41
C THR A 154 -7.05 -1.37 -8.94
N LEU A 155 -6.71 -0.63 -7.88
CA LEU A 155 -5.36 -0.54 -7.33
C LEU A 155 -5.16 -1.40 -6.09
N TYR A 156 -6.18 -2.14 -5.63
CA TYR A 156 -6.08 -2.93 -4.40
C TYR A 156 -4.96 -3.97 -4.47
N GLU A 157 -4.97 -4.84 -5.48
CA GLU A 157 -3.97 -5.92 -5.63
C GLU A 157 -2.57 -5.35 -5.82
N TRP A 158 -2.44 -4.32 -6.65
CA TRP A 158 -1.17 -3.62 -6.87
C TRP A 158 -0.61 -3.10 -5.54
N SER A 159 -1.44 -2.47 -4.72
CA SER A 159 -1.01 -1.90 -3.45
C SER A 159 -0.50 -2.95 -2.47
N LEU A 160 -1.10 -4.15 -2.45
CA LEU A 160 -0.64 -5.24 -1.60
C LEU A 160 0.67 -5.81 -2.14
N LYS A 161 0.72 -6.06 -3.45
CA LYS A 161 1.89 -6.63 -4.13
C LYS A 161 3.12 -5.76 -3.94
N PHE A 162 3.00 -4.46 -4.24
CA PHE A 162 4.08 -3.49 -4.16
C PHE A 162 4.81 -3.51 -2.82
N TRP A 163 4.06 -3.50 -1.71
CA TRP A 163 4.67 -3.52 -0.38
C TRP A 163 5.12 -4.92 0.05
N SER A 164 4.41 -5.98 -0.37
CA SER A 164 4.77 -7.35 -0.01
C SER A 164 6.12 -7.81 -0.56
N GLU A 165 6.62 -7.17 -1.63
CA GLU A 165 7.94 -7.44 -2.23
C GLU A 165 9.10 -6.90 -1.38
N LEU A 166 8.84 -5.98 -0.45
CA LEU A 166 9.82 -5.52 0.54
C LEU A 166 9.69 -6.26 1.89
N ILE A 167 8.69 -7.13 2.05
CA ILE A 167 8.46 -7.84 3.31
C ILE A 167 9.23 -9.16 3.30
N ASP A 168 10.06 -9.35 4.32
CA ASP A 168 10.65 -10.66 4.60
C ASP A 168 9.63 -11.61 5.20
N LYS A 169 8.82 -12.22 4.32
CA LYS A 169 7.72 -13.11 4.71
C LYS A 169 8.17 -14.27 5.59
N LYS A 170 9.41 -14.76 5.41
CA LYS A 170 9.95 -15.89 6.17
C LYS A 170 10.22 -15.54 7.63
N ASN A 171 10.75 -14.34 7.87
CA ASN A 171 11.12 -13.87 9.20
C ASN A 171 10.07 -12.93 9.83
N SER A 172 8.96 -12.68 9.14
CA SER A 172 7.83 -11.88 9.66
C SER A 172 6.98 -12.72 10.61
N LYS A 173 6.36 -12.07 11.61
CA LYS A 173 5.49 -12.74 12.60
C LYS A 173 4.19 -11.98 12.75
N PHE A 174 3.09 -12.70 12.63
CA PHE A 174 1.76 -12.17 12.82
C PHE A 174 1.13 -12.87 14.02
N LEU A 175 0.86 -12.11 15.07
CA LEU A 175 0.25 -12.58 16.31
C LEU A 175 -1.17 -12.06 16.44
N GLY A 176 -1.99 -12.77 17.22
CA GLY A 176 -3.39 -12.38 17.44
C GLY A 176 -4.33 -12.66 16.27
N ILE A 177 -3.92 -13.52 15.32
CA ILE A 177 -4.72 -13.89 14.13
C ILE A 177 -6.10 -14.44 14.54
N SER A 178 -6.19 -15.16 15.66
CA SER A 178 -7.48 -15.65 16.20
C SER A 178 -8.49 -14.55 16.49
N ASN A 179 -8.03 -13.30 16.73
CA ASN A 179 -8.92 -12.16 16.97
C ASN A 179 -9.57 -11.63 15.69
N ILE A 180 -9.06 -11.97 14.50
CA ILE A 180 -9.69 -11.62 13.21
C ILE A 180 -11.10 -12.18 13.15
N LYS A 181 -11.29 -13.44 13.53
CA LYS A 181 -12.62 -14.08 13.57
C LYS A 181 -13.59 -13.32 14.49
N LYS A 182 -13.12 -12.86 15.65
CA LYS A 182 -13.94 -12.03 16.56
C LYS A 182 -14.37 -10.71 15.89
N ILE A 183 -13.46 -10.06 15.15
CA ILE A 183 -13.77 -8.82 14.42
C ILE A 183 -14.86 -9.08 13.36
N GLU A 184 -14.77 -10.18 12.62
CA GLU A 184 -15.79 -10.57 11.65
C GLU A 184 -17.14 -10.85 12.32
N GLU A 185 -17.15 -11.61 13.41
CA GLU A 185 -18.35 -11.88 14.19
C GLU A 185 -19.00 -10.60 14.74
N TRP A 186 -18.21 -9.66 15.26
CA TRP A 186 -18.70 -8.37 15.72
C TRP A 186 -19.28 -7.54 14.58
N ARG A 187 -18.60 -7.49 13.43
CA ARG A 187 -19.08 -6.79 12.25
C ARG A 187 -20.41 -7.38 11.76
N ASP A 188 -20.54 -8.70 11.74
CA ASP A 188 -21.76 -9.38 11.28
C ASP A 188 -22.95 -9.10 12.21
N LYS A 189 -22.68 -8.94 13.52
CA LYS A 189 -23.65 -8.44 14.52
C LYS A 189 -24.01 -6.96 14.39
N GLY A 190 -23.43 -6.24 13.42
CA GLY A 190 -23.70 -4.82 13.23
C GLY A 190 -22.76 -3.89 14.01
N HIS A 191 -21.82 -4.42 14.80
CA HIS A 191 -21.00 -3.62 15.70
C HIS A 191 -19.92 -2.83 14.95
N ASN A 192 -19.40 -1.79 15.60
CA ASN A 192 -18.21 -1.08 15.15
C ASN A 192 -16.96 -1.63 15.83
N ILE A 193 -15.81 -1.47 15.19
CA ILE A 193 -14.50 -1.87 15.68
C ILE A 193 -13.54 -0.70 15.48
N ILE A 194 -12.91 -0.23 16.56
CA ILE A 194 -11.87 0.79 16.54
C ILE A 194 -10.54 0.14 16.93
N ILE A 195 -9.57 0.20 16.02
CA ILE A 195 -8.23 -0.35 16.17
C ILE A 195 -7.27 0.77 16.53
N PHE A 196 -6.85 0.80 17.79
CA PHE A 196 -5.87 1.75 18.31
C PHE A 196 -4.46 1.17 18.18
N SER A 197 -3.58 1.93 17.55
CA SER A 197 -2.27 1.41 17.14
C SER A 197 -1.14 2.40 17.40
N ASN A 198 0.08 1.89 17.52
CA ASN A 198 1.26 2.69 17.20
C ASN A 198 1.39 2.85 15.66
N HIS A 199 2.33 3.66 15.18
CA HIS A 199 2.50 3.97 13.76
C HIS A 199 3.97 4.21 13.47
N HIS A 200 4.54 3.53 12.47
CA HIS A 200 5.98 3.62 12.17
C HIS A 200 6.25 4.28 10.82
N ILE A 201 5.48 3.94 9.77
CA ILE A 201 5.78 4.36 8.40
C ILE A 201 4.52 4.76 7.64
N GLU A 202 4.67 5.59 6.61
CA GLU A 202 3.52 6.06 5.80
C GLU A 202 2.77 4.89 5.13
N ALA A 203 3.46 3.77 4.89
CA ALA A 203 2.90 2.55 4.29
C ALA A 203 2.16 1.61 5.27
N ASP A 204 1.99 1.99 6.54
CA ASP A 204 1.35 1.11 7.54
C ASP A 204 -0.06 0.71 7.13
N ALA A 205 -0.83 1.62 6.51
CA ALA A 205 -2.17 1.29 6.00
C ALA A 205 -2.11 0.12 5.00
N ASN A 206 -1.14 0.13 4.08
CA ASN A 206 -0.96 -0.94 3.10
C ASN A 206 -0.48 -2.25 3.75
N ILE A 207 0.41 -2.17 4.75
CA ILE A 207 0.88 -3.36 5.48
C ILE A 207 -0.23 -3.99 6.31
N ILE A 208 -1.07 -3.18 6.96
CA ILE A 208 -2.24 -3.65 7.71
C ILE A 208 -3.24 -4.31 6.77
N LYS A 209 -3.52 -3.71 5.60
CA LYS A 209 -4.35 -4.35 4.58
C LYS A 209 -3.77 -5.69 4.14
N TYR A 210 -2.45 -5.74 3.90
CA TYR A 210 -1.75 -6.97 3.54
C TYR A 210 -1.90 -8.03 4.63
N PHE A 211 -1.71 -7.67 5.90
CA PHE A 211 -1.91 -8.56 7.04
C PHE A 211 -3.30 -9.19 7.05
N PHE A 212 -4.38 -8.43 6.92
CA PHE A 212 -5.73 -9.01 6.85
C PHE A 212 -5.95 -9.85 5.59
N HIS A 213 -5.39 -9.43 4.45
CA HIS A 213 -5.54 -10.15 3.18
C HIS A 213 -4.92 -11.55 3.23
N ILE A 214 -3.69 -11.68 3.75
CA ILE A 214 -3.01 -12.99 3.82
C ILE A 214 -3.58 -13.94 4.88
N GLN A 215 -4.53 -13.48 5.69
CA GLN A 215 -5.27 -14.27 6.68
C GLN A 215 -6.70 -14.54 6.21
N ASP A 216 -6.92 -14.53 4.89
CA ASP A 216 -8.22 -14.76 4.23
C ASP A 216 -9.34 -13.81 4.67
N SER A 217 -9.00 -12.65 5.25
CA SER A 217 -9.96 -11.64 5.70
C SER A 217 -9.97 -10.42 4.77
N GLU A 218 -10.21 -10.70 3.48
CA GLU A 218 -10.27 -9.69 2.42
C GLU A 218 -11.36 -8.63 2.69
N GLN A 219 -12.47 -9.04 3.31
CA GLN A 219 -13.54 -8.12 3.71
C GLN A 219 -13.08 -7.10 4.74
N ILE A 220 -12.18 -7.46 5.67
CA ILE A 220 -11.59 -6.47 6.57
C ILE A 220 -10.57 -5.62 5.80
N SER A 221 -9.66 -6.27 5.06
CA SER A 221 -8.61 -5.62 4.28
C SER A 221 -9.15 -4.54 3.32
N ARG A 222 -10.29 -4.78 2.68
CA ARG A 222 -10.91 -3.84 1.73
C ARG A 222 -11.75 -2.75 2.38
N ASN A 223 -12.33 -3.00 3.55
CA ASN A 223 -13.32 -2.10 4.16
C ASN A 223 -12.81 -1.30 5.36
N ILE A 224 -11.64 -1.65 5.90
CA ILE A 224 -11.00 -0.87 6.96
C ILE A 224 -10.78 0.58 6.51
N ILE A 225 -11.11 1.52 7.40
CA ILE A 225 -10.98 2.96 7.21
C ILE A 225 -9.81 3.46 8.06
N PHE A 226 -8.80 4.06 7.43
CA PHE A 226 -7.65 4.63 8.12
C PHE A 226 -7.88 6.11 8.35
N ILE A 227 -7.59 6.59 9.56
CA ILE A 227 -7.57 8.03 9.81
C ILE A 227 -6.29 8.61 9.21
N GLY A 228 -6.46 9.33 8.11
CA GLY A 228 -5.37 9.84 7.28
C GLY A 228 -5.06 11.31 7.59
N GLY A 229 -3.78 11.59 7.88
CA GLY A 229 -3.29 12.95 8.12
C GLY A 229 -3.14 13.80 6.85
N HIS A 230 -2.60 15.00 7.01
CA HIS A 230 -2.36 15.92 5.88
C HIS A 230 -1.27 15.41 4.92
N LYS A 231 -0.13 14.94 5.45
CA LYS A 231 1.07 14.62 4.66
C LYS A 231 0.81 13.61 3.55
N ILE A 232 0.18 12.48 3.86
CA ILE A 232 -0.10 11.42 2.87
C ILE A 232 -1.03 11.88 1.73
N ARG A 233 -1.82 12.94 1.94
CA ARG A 233 -2.76 13.48 0.95
C ARG A 233 -2.10 14.48 0.01
N VAL A 234 -1.21 15.32 0.55
CA VAL A 234 -0.57 16.40 -0.22
C VAL A 234 0.72 15.97 -0.90
N ASP A 235 1.47 15.05 -0.29
CA ASP A 235 2.72 14.55 -0.84
C ASP A 235 2.47 13.76 -2.14
N PRO A 236 2.94 14.29 -3.30
CA PRO A 236 2.67 13.67 -4.59
C PRO A 236 3.19 12.23 -4.69
N LEU A 237 4.23 11.88 -3.93
CA LEU A 237 4.81 10.54 -3.98
C LEU A 237 4.09 9.51 -3.12
N SER A 238 3.46 9.96 -2.02
CA SER A 238 2.66 9.11 -1.13
C SER A 238 1.21 8.98 -1.60
N ARG A 239 0.73 9.94 -2.40
CA ARG A 239 -0.65 9.95 -2.89
C ARG A 239 -1.05 8.70 -3.68
N PRO A 240 -0.23 8.15 -4.59
CA PRO A 240 -0.56 6.91 -5.29
C PRO A 240 -0.88 5.74 -4.37
N PHE A 241 -0.23 5.66 -3.19
CA PHE A 241 -0.55 4.64 -2.19
C PHE A 241 -1.76 5.01 -1.35
N SER A 242 -1.93 6.29 -1.02
CA SER A 242 -3.04 6.79 -0.21
C SER A 242 -4.40 6.54 -0.87
N VAL A 243 -4.49 6.68 -2.19
CA VAL A 243 -5.74 6.40 -2.94
C VAL A 243 -6.13 4.91 -2.97
N THR A 244 -5.26 4.02 -2.50
CA THR A 244 -5.53 2.58 -2.42
C THR A 244 -6.17 2.17 -1.09
N ALA A 245 -6.35 3.09 -0.15
CA ALA A 245 -6.91 2.83 1.18
C ALA A 245 -8.21 3.65 1.39
N ASN A 246 -9.17 3.15 2.17
CA ASN A 246 -10.26 4.03 2.61
C ASN A 246 -9.70 4.99 3.65
N LEU A 247 -9.90 6.29 3.47
CA LEU A 247 -9.37 7.30 4.38
C LEU A 247 -10.50 8.13 4.98
N LEU A 248 -10.46 8.32 6.29
CA LEU A 248 -11.12 9.44 6.94
C LEU A 248 -10.07 10.55 7.10
N CYS A 249 -10.19 11.60 6.30
CA CYS A 249 -9.15 12.62 6.18
C CYS A 249 -9.28 13.65 7.30
N ILE A 250 -8.18 13.91 8.01
CA ILE A 250 -8.11 14.97 9.02
C ILE A 250 -6.80 15.75 8.88
N TYR A 251 -6.82 17.00 9.32
CA TYR A 251 -5.61 17.75 9.65
C TYR A 251 -5.20 17.39 11.08
N SER A 252 -3.97 16.91 11.26
CA SER A 252 -3.43 16.70 12.60
C SER A 252 -3.20 18.04 13.29
N LYS A 253 -3.05 18.02 14.63
CA LYS A 253 -2.75 19.22 15.43
C LYS A 253 -1.56 20.02 14.87
N LYS A 254 -0.54 19.32 14.36
CA LYS A 254 0.65 19.92 13.75
C LYS A 254 0.35 20.77 12.49
N TYR A 255 -0.66 20.39 11.70
CA TYR A 255 -0.98 21.03 10.42
C TYR A 255 -2.24 21.90 10.46
N ILE A 256 -3.02 21.86 11.55
CA ILE A 256 -4.21 22.71 11.68
C ILE A 256 -3.83 24.16 11.96
N GLU A 257 -2.72 24.39 12.65
CA GLU A 257 -2.23 25.73 13.02
C GLU A 257 -1.37 26.38 11.92
N ASN A 258 -0.84 25.60 10.99
CA ASN A 258 0.13 26.05 9.99
C ASN A 258 -0.35 25.77 8.55
N PRO A 259 -0.40 26.77 7.65
CA PRO A 259 -0.22 28.19 7.93
C PRO A 259 -1.45 28.79 8.64
N PRO A 260 -1.28 29.82 9.51
CA PRO A 260 -2.36 30.34 10.35
C PRO A 260 -3.60 30.83 9.59
N HIS A 261 -3.41 31.42 8.40
CA HIS A 261 -4.52 31.95 7.58
C HIS A 261 -5.47 30.86 7.05
N LEU A 262 -5.05 29.58 7.06
CA LEU A 262 -5.91 28.45 6.68
C LEU A 262 -6.52 27.72 7.90
N LYS A 263 -6.26 28.19 9.13
CA LYS A 263 -6.65 27.49 10.36
C LYS A 263 -8.17 27.28 10.44
N GLU A 264 -8.95 28.29 10.10
CA GLU A 264 -10.42 28.22 10.16
C GLU A 264 -10.96 27.19 9.16
N GLU A 265 -10.48 27.23 7.92
CA GLU A 265 -10.87 26.28 6.88
C GLU A 265 -10.52 24.83 7.28
N LYS A 266 -9.29 24.61 7.78
CA LYS A 266 -8.81 23.31 8.24
C LYS A 266 -9.61 22.80 9.45
N THR A 267 -10.00 23.70 10.35
CA THR A 267 -10.86 23.39 11.49
C THR A 267 -12.25 22.99 11.03
N LEU A 268 -12.84 23.72 10.08
CA LEU A 268 -14.13 23.39 9.48
C LEU A 268 -14.08 22.05 8.75
N PHE A 269 -12.99 21.77 8.03
CA PHE A 269 -12.77 20.48 7.39
C PHE A 269 -12.75 19.34 8.42
N ASN A 270 -11.99 19.48 9.52
CA ASN A 270 -11.96 18.49 10.59
C ASN A 270 -13.34 18.29 11.24
N HIS A 271 -14.09 19.36 11.46
CA HIS A 271 -15.45 19.27 11.98
C HIS A 271 -16.37 18.45 11.05
N LYS A 272 -16.27 18.67 9.73
CA LYS A 272 -16.98 17.84 8.73
C LYS A 272 -16.54 16.38 8.80
N SER A 273 -15.24 16.09 8.89
CA SER A 273 -14.74 14.71 9.03
C SER A 273 -15.22 14.02 10.31
N LEU A 274 -15.25 14.71 11.44
CA LEU A 274 -15.76 14.15 12.70
C LEU A 274 -17.28 13.88 12.63
N ASN A 275 -18.04 14.73 11.92
CA ASN A 275 -19.45 14.46 11.66
C ASN A 275 -19.66 13.24 10.77
N VAL A 276 -18.82 13.06 9.74
CA VAL A 276 -18.81 11.85 8.91
C VAL A 276 -18.52 10.62 9.76
N LEU A 277 -17.48 10.66 10.61
CA LEU A 277 -17.16 9.58 11.54
C LEU A 277 -18.34 9.20 12.43
N ARG A 278 -18.97 10.20 13.06
CA ARG A 278 -20.16 9.98 13.90
C ARG A 278 -21.27 9.26 13.11
N ASN A 279 -21.54 9.72 11.89
CA ASN A 279 -22.57 9.12 11.03
C ASN A 279 -22.20 7.70 10.61
N LEU A 280 -20.93 7.39 10.38
CA LEU A 280 -20.46 6.03 10.09
C LEU A 280 -20.68 5.12 11.29
N LEU A 281 -20.31 5.56 12.50
CA LEU A 281 -20.49 4.76 13.72
C LEU A 281 -21.98 4.50 14.00
N ASN A 282 -22.86 5.48 13.77
CA ASN A 282 -24.30 5.28 13.90
C ASN A 282 -24.86 4.24 12.92
N LYS A 283 -24.23 4.06 11.74
CA LYS A 283 -24.62 3.03 10.76
C LYS A 283 -24.19 1.62 11.17
N GLY A 284 -23.19 1.49 12.04
CA GLY A 284 -22.62 0.21 12.43
C GLY A 284 -21.73 -0.42 11.37
N LYS A 285 -21.14 -1.59 11.68
CA LYS A 285 -20.27 -2.40 10.80
C LYS A 285 -18.99 -1.70 10.35
N GLN A 286 -18.55 -0.64 11.04
CA GLN A 286 -17.34 0.08 10.66
C GLN A 286 -16.11 -0.56 11.30
N ILE A 287 -15.01 -0.65 10.54
CA ILE A 287 -13.69 -1.00 11.06
C ILE A 287 -12.79 0.20 10.81
N ILE A 288 -12.29 0.82 11.88
CA ILE A 288 -11.54 2.07 11.79
C ILE A 288 -10.20 1.89 12.47
N TRP A 289 -9.12 2.21 11.78
CA TRP A 289 -7.78 2.24 12.35
C TRP A 289 -7.32 3.67 12.60
N LEU A 290 -6.69 3.89 13.74
CA LEU A 290 -6.03 5.14 14.06
C LEU A 290 -4.79 4.96 14.94
N ALA A 291 -3.86 5.90 14.79
CA ALA A 291 -2.74 6.08 15.68
C ALA A 291 -2.96 7.31 16.56
N PRO A 292 -3.31 7.16 17.86
CA PRO A 292 -3.64 8.28 18.73
C PRO A 292 -2.48 9.22 19.04
N SER A 293 -1.24 8.81 18.77
CA SER A 293 -0.07 9.69 18.84
C SER A 293 -0.12 10.81 17.79
N GLY A 294 -0.88 10.62 16.71
CA GLY A 294 -1.00 11.59 15.60
C GLY A 294 0.23 11.64 14.69
N GLY A 295 1.22 10.77 14.87
CA GLY A 295 2.45 10.73 14.08
C GLY A 295 3.18 9.39 14.18
N ARG A 296 4.21 9.25 13.33
CA ARG A 296 5.08 8.08 13.31
C ARG A 296 6.01 8.07 14.54
N ASP A 297 6.29 6.90 15.08
CA ASP A 297 7.29 6.67 16.13
C ASP A 297 8.70 7.00 15.62
N ARG A 298 9.62 7.24 16.55
CA ARG A 298 11.01 7.59 16.24
C ARG A 298 11.96 6.76 17.10
N LYS A 299 13.18 6.60 16.60
CA LYS A 299 14.27 6.05 17.39
C LYS A 299 14.60 7.02 18.52
N GLY A 300 14.69 6.52 19.75
CA GLY A 300 15.23 7.24 20.87
C GLY A 300 16.75 7.37 20.78
N ALA A 301 17.35 8.06 21.76
CA ALA A 301 18.80 8.19 21.88
C ALA A 301 19.52 6.83 22.06
N ASP A 302 18.79 5.82 22.55
CA ASP A 302 19.25 4.43 22.67
C ASP A 302 19.21 3.63 21.36
N GLY A 303 18.79 4.27 20.25
CA GLY A 303 18.64 3.64 18.94
C GLY A 303 17.43 2.72 18.80
N LYS A 304 16.62 2.56 19.87
CA LYS A 304 15.40 1.73 19.87
C LYS A 304 14.19 2.56 19.53
N ILE A 305 13.17 1.91 18.98
CA ILE A 305 11.89 2.57 18.68
C ILE A 305 10.99 2.44 19.90
N HIS A 306 10.58 3.58 20.43
CA HIS A 306 9.61 3.67 21.52
C HIS A 306 8.28 4.11 20.95
N ILE A 307 7.19 3.48 21.39
CA ILE A 307 5.84 3.87 20.97
C ILE A 307 5.56 5.27 21.52
N SER A 308 5.12 6.16 20.63
CA SER A 308 4.78 7.53 20.99
C SER A 308 3.55 7.56 21.91
N PRO A 309 3.51 8.44 22.92
CA PRO A 309 2.36 8.58 23.81
C PRO A 309 1.06 8.82 23.04
N PHE A 310 -0.02 8.17 23.48
CA PHE A 310 -1.34 8.38 22.91
C PHE A 310 -1.96 9.69 23.42
N ASP A 311 -2.57 10.48 22.53
CA ASP A 311 -3.31 11.68 22.91
C ASP A 311 -4.63 11.28 23.60
N PRO A 312 -4.81 11.60 24.89
CA PRO A 312 -6.04 11.26 25.61
C PRO A 312 -7.29 11.88 24.98
N LYS A 313 -7.18 13.07 24.38
CA LYS A 313 -8.32 13.76 23.77
C LYS A 313 -8.85 13.00 22.57
N ILE A 314 -7.96 12.38 21.78
CA ILE A 314 -8.35 11.55 20.64
C ILE A 314 -9.11 10.33 21.14
N ILE A 315 -8.54 9.56 22.07
CA ILE A 315 -9.18 8.35 22.61
C ILE A 315 -10.53 8.67 23.25
N GLN A 316 -10.60 9.72 24.07
CA GLN A 316 -11.85 10.16 24.69
C GLN A 316 -12.89 10.56 23.65
N THR A 317 -12.50 11.23 22.57
CA THR A 317 -13.42 11.57 21.47
C THR A 317 -14.04 10.32 20.85
N PHE A 318 -13.23 9.30 20.57
CA PHE A 318 -13.72 8.01 20.05
C PHE A 318 -14.64 7.31 21.04
N ASN A 319 -14.30 7.32 22.34
CA ASN A 319 -15.15 6.74 23.38
C ASN A 319 -16.51 7.44 23.48
N VAL A 320 -16.54 8.78 23.44
CA VAL A 320 -17.78 9.56 23.43
C VAL A 320 -18.62 9.25 22.19
N PHE A 321 -18.00 9.13 21.01
CA PHE A 321 -18.72 8.79 19.79
C PHE A 321 -19.26 7.36 19.82
N ALA A 322 -18.49 6.40 20.31
CA ALA A 322 -18.91 5.02 20.51
C ALA A 322 -20.18 4.96 21.39
N LYS A 323 -20.14 5.60 22.57
CA LYS A 323 -21.28 5.65 23.50
C LYS A 323 -22.53 6.30 22.90
N ARG A 324 -22.35 7.36 22.11
CA ARG A 324 -23.47 8.07 21.45
C ARG A 324 -24.03 7.34 20.24
N SER A 325 -23.29 6.39 19.66
CA SER A 325 -23.66 5.79 18.38
C SER A 325 -24.85 4.84 18.41
N LYS A 326 -25.32 4.45 19.62
CA LYS A 326 -26.33 3.40 19.86
C LYS A 326 -25.99 2.02 19.26
N VAL A 327 -24.82 1.89 18.65
CA VAL A 327 -24.27 0.64 18.10
C VAL A 327 -23.08 0.24 18.99
N LYS A 328 -23.05 -1.03 19.41
CA LYS A 328 -21.94 -1.54 20.21
C LYS A 328 -20.63 -1.34 19.44
N THR A 329 -19.62 -0.80 20.13
CA THR A 329 -18.32 -0.49 19.55
C THR A 329 -17.23 -1.14 20.38
N HIS A 330 -16.36 -1.90 19.72
CA HIS A 330 -15.24 -2.63 20.32
C HIS A 330 -13.94 -1.86 20.16
N PHE A 331 -13.13 -1.78 21.20
CA PHE A 331 -11.85 -1.07 21.18
C PHE A 331 -10.72 -2.09 21.28
N ILE A 332 -9.93 -2.25 20.23
CA ILE A 332 -8.85 -3.23 20.19
C ILE A 332 -7.49 -2.55 20.01
N GLY A 333 -6.46 -3.14 20.59
CA GLY A 333 -5.07 -2.74 20.37
C GLY A 333 -4.47 -3.40 19.13
N LEU A 334 -3.59 -2.70 18.42
CA LEU A 334 -2.72 -3.27 17.40
C LEU A 334 -1.30 -2.74 17.61
N ALA A 335 -0.32 -3.63 17.68
CA ALA A 335 1.07 -3.23 17.64
C ALA A 335 1.67 -3.52 16.25
N LEU A 336 2.46 -2.57 15.75
CA LEU A 336 3.14 -2.60 14.47
C LEU A 336 4.65 -2.49 14.70
N ASN A 337 5.42 -3.40 14.08
CA ASN A 337 6.86 -3.27 13.92
C ASN A 337 7.20 -3.36 12.42
N THR A 338 7.03 -2.22 11.74
CA THR A 338 7.19 -2.05 10.29
C THR A 338 8.28 -1.04 9.92
N TYR A 339 8.95 -0.44 10.92
CA TYR A 339 9.80 0.74 10.78
C TYR A 339 10.89 0.57 9.72
N ASN A 340 11.51 -0.61 9.67
CA ASN A 340 12.67 -0.87 8.83
C ASN A 340 12.33 -0.92 7.33
N ILE A 341 11.06 -1.10 6.95
CA ILE A 341 10.65 -1.15 5.54
C ILE A 341 10.85 0.20 4.84
N CYS A 342 10.41 1.30 5.48
CA CYS A 342 10.47 2.66 4.92
C CYS A 342 10.56 3.69 6.06
N PRO A 343 11.70 3.72 6.78
CA PRO A 343 11.83 4.48 8.01
C PRO A 343 11.63 5.99 7.78
N PRO A 344 10.98 6.70 8.71
CA PRO A 344 10.92 8.16 8.69
C PRO A 344 12.33 8.77 8.79
N PRO A 345 12.53 9.98 8.27
CA PRO A 345 13.75 10.73 8.55
C PRO A 345 13.90 11.00 10.06
N ASN A 346 15.16 11.11 10.50
CA ASN A 346 15.49 11.39 11.90
C ASN A 346 15.21 12.85 12.29
N THR A 347 15.13 13.78 11.31
CA THR A 347 14.74 15.17 11.56
C THR A 347 13.22 15.34 11.47
N ILE A 348 12.65 16.11 12.39
CA ILE A 348 11.21 16.44 12.42
C ILE A 348 11.04 17.77 11.67
N ASP A 349 11.29 17.79 10.36
CA ASP A 349 10.98 18.98 9.57
C ASP A 349 9.47 19.06 9.36
N VAL A 350 8.88 20.11 9.90
CA VAL A 350 7.42 20.26 10.06
C VAL A 350 6.72 20.42 8.72
N ASP A 351 7.42 21.01 7.75
CA ASP A 351 6.83 21.52 6.52
C ASP A 351 7.45 20.96 5.23
N GLU A 352 8.44 20.07 5.32
CA GLU A 352 9.10 19.53 4.14
C GLU A 352 8.58 18.13 3.76
N ILE A 353 8.16 18.00 2.50
CA ILE A 353 8.08 16.70 1.83
C ILE A 353 9.48 16.07 1.94
N GLU A 354 9.55 14.80 2.33
CA GLU A 354 10.82 14.12 2.58
C GLU A 354 11.66 14.16 1.31
N LYS A 355 12.77 14.91 1.35
CA LYS A 355 13.69 15.11 0.22
C LYS A 355 14.40 13.81 -0.16
N GLU A 356 14.63 12.95 0.82
CA GLU A 356 15.15 11.60 0.65
C GLU A 356 14.17 10.56 1.14
N ARG A 357 14.04 9.48 0.37
CA ARG A 357 13.25 8.30 0.74
C ARG A 357 14.10 7.06 0.58
N THR A 358 13.99 6.17 1.56
CA THR A 358 14.69 4.90 1.55
C THR A 358 13.70 3.77 1.78
N CYS A 359 14.08 2.57 1.37
CA CYS A 359 13.39 1.35 1.73
C CYS A 359 14.38 0.20 1.93
N ASN A 360 13.97 -0.78 2.71
CA ASN A 360 14.73 -2.02 2.93
C ASN A 360 13.80 -3.23 2.81
N TYR A 361 14.34 -4.34 2.30
CA TYR A 361 13.71 -5.64 2.51
C TYR A 361 13.86 -6.02 3.97
N SER A 362 12.75 -6.14 4.70
CA SER A 362 12.79 -6.33 6.16
C SER A 362 11.62 -7.16 6.66
N PRO A 363 11.79 -7.91 7.76
CA PRO A 363 10.65 -8.54 8.40
C PRO A 363 9.71 -7.48 8.97
N VAL A 364 8.43 -7.79 8.95
CA VAL A 364 7.41 -7.00 9.63
C VAL A 364 6.77 -7.85 10.71
N TYR A 365 6.35 -7.19 11.79
CA TYR A 365 5.64 -7.88 12.85
C TYR A 365 4.40 -7.12 13.24
N LEU A 366 3.29 -7.83 13.41
CA LEU A 366 2.04 -7.27 13.88
C LEU A 366 1.47 -8.15 14.99
N ASN A 367 0.84 -7.51 15.98
CA ASN A 367 0.16 -8.21 17.06
C ASN A 367 -1.22 -7.60 17.31
N LEU A 368 -2.26 -8.33 16.91
CA LEU A 368 -3.64 -7.89 17.02
C LEU A 368 -4.24 -8.30 18.36
N GLY A 369 -4.62 -7.32 19.17
CA GLY A 369 -5.16 -7.52 20.50
C GLY A 369 -6.63 -7.95 20.54
N GLN A 370 -7.10 -8.17 21.76
CA GLN A 370 -8.51 -8.39 22.09
C GLN A 370 -9.20 -7.05 22.40
N ASP A 371 -10.50 -7.10 22.64
CA ASP A 371 -11.24 -5.94 23.13
C ASP A 371 -10.74 -5.55 24.52
N ILE A 372 -10.38 -4.28 24.69
CA ILE A 372 -9.93 -3.77 25.99
C ILE A 372 -11.02 -3.87 27.05
N PHE A 373 -12.29 -3.80 26.65
CA PHE A 373 -13.41 -3.89 27.59
C PHE A 373 -13.60 -5.32 28.09
N ASP A 374 -13.22 -6.32 27.29
CA ASP A 374 -13.19 -7.72 27.72
C ASP A 374 -11.96 -8.00 28.60
N LEU A 375 -10.81 -7.38 28.28
CA LEU A 375 -9.57 -7.53 29.06
C LEU A 375 -9.61 -6.83 30.42
N TYR A 376 -10.26 -5.67 30.48
CA TYR A 376 -10.33 -4.83 31.66
C TYR A 376 -11.79 -4.44 31.95
N PRO A 377 -12.63 -5.41 32.38
CA PRO A 377 -14.07 -5.19 32.56
C PRO A 377 -14.42 -4.16 33.65
N ASN A 378 -13.50 -3.95 34.60
CA ASN A 378 -13.64 -3.01 35.72
C ASN A 378 -12.84 -1.72 35.52
N MET A 379 -12.37 -1.44 34.29
CA MET A 379 -11.60 -0.24 33.98
C MET A 379 -12.45 1.02 34.16
N ASP A 380 -11.94 1.99 34.92
CA ASP A 380 -12.55 3.31 34.99
C ASP A 380 -12.40 4.04 33.65
N GLU A 381 -13.44 4.77 33.26
CA GLU A 381 -13.48 5.47 31.98
C GLU A 381 -12.35 6.50 31.83
N GLY A 382 -11.97 7.17 32.92
CA GLY A 382 -10.87 8.13 32.93
C GLY A 382 -9.51 7.49 32.62
N GLN A 383 -9.40 6.17 32.77
CA GLN A 383 -8.15 5.43 32.59
C GLN A 383 -8.01 4.78 31.22
N ILE A 384 -9.03 4.86 30.35
CA ILE A 384 -9.05 4.17 29.05
C ILE A 384 -7.81 4.41 28.19
N THR A 385 -7.29 5.64 28.18
CA THR A 385 -6.06 5.99 27.45
C THR A 385 -4.85 5.26 27.99
N THR A 386 -4.68 5.23 29.31
CA THR A 386 -3.56 4.56 29.98
C THR A 386 -3.59 3.06 29.72
N TYR A 387 -4.75 2.42 29.84
CA TYR A 387 -4.90 1.00 29.56
C TYR A 387 -4.66 0.67 28.09
N LEU A 388 -5.21 1.44 27.14
CA LEU A 388 -4.95 1.26 25.71
C LEU A 388 -3.48 1.40 25.37
N TYR A 389 -2.83 2.45 25.87
CA TYR A 389 -1.42 2.71 25.62
C TYR A 389 -0.53 1.60 26.19
N ASN A 390 -0.77 1.19 27.43
CA ASN A 390 -0.04 0.10 28.07
C ASN A 390 -0.28 -1.23 27.34
N TYR A 391 -1.51 -1.47 26.89
CA TYR A 391 -1.86 -2.68 26.17
C TYR A 391 -1.15 -2.77 24.80
N VAL A 392 -1.16 -1.68 24.02
CA VAL A 392 -0.40 -1.63 22.75
C VAL A 392 1.11 -1.80 23.00
N ASN A 393 1.66 -1.22 24.07
CA ASN A 393 3.05 -1.45 24.45
C ASN A 393 3.34 -2.91 24.83
N GLN A 394 2.43 -3.58 25.55
CA GLN A 394 2.55 -5.01 25.86
C GLN A 394 2.52 -5.86 24.58
N LEU A 395 1.60 -5.56 23.67
CA LEU A 395 1.53 -6.23 22.36
C LEU A 395 2.82 -6.02 21.56
N TYR A 396 3.37 -4.81 21.57
CA TYR A 396 4.61 -4.46 20.87
C TYR A 396 5.82 -5.19 21.43
N LYS A 397 5.96 -5.29 22.76
CA LYS A 397 7.04 -6.05 23.41
C LYS A 397 7.11 -7.52 22.99
N GLN A 398 6.00 -8.10 22.54
CA GLN A 398 5.96 -9.51 22.07
C GLN A 398 6.46 -9.68 20.63
N ILE A 399 6.68 -8.57 19.91
CA ILE A 399 7.06 -8.52 18.50
C ILE A 399 8.24 -7.59 18.19
N SER A 400 8.81 -6.94 19.22
CA SER A 400 9.89 -5.94 19.11
C SER A 400 11.25 -6.51 19.44
#